data_AF-A0A7R9PS62-F1
#
_entry.id   AF-A0A7R9PS62-F1
#
_cell.length_a   1.000
_cell.length_b   1.000
_cell.length_c   1.000
_cell.angle_alpha   90.00
_cell.angle_beta   90.00
_cell.angle_gamma   90.00
#
_symmetry.space_group_name_H-M   'P 1'
#
loop_
_entity.id
_entity.type
_entity.pdbx_description
1 polymer ?
#
loop_
_entity_poly.entity_id
_entity_poly.type
_entity_poly.pdbx_seq_one_letter_code
_entity_poly.pdbx_strand_id
1 'polypeptide(L)'
;MADSKYADLPGIAKDQPDVYETDDLPESDQNTNFYEEESDSIERLHISASEAFSKFKGKLLNAGVVDFSDRLSKARRTGYDARSGDWELIGEGEKETPLQKFQRLQCEMRELCEELAHRKVS
;
A
#
# COMPACT_ATOMS: atom_id res chain seq x y z
N MET A 1 30.02 34.23 -47.05
CA MET A 1 31.30 34.78 -47.53
C MET A 1 32.40 33.90 -46.96
N ALA A 2 33.21 33.25 -47.80
CA ALA A 2 34.30 32.41 -47.32
C ALA A 2 35.41 33.30 -46.71
N ASP A 3 35.82 33.00 -45.48
CA ASP A 3 36.92 33.72 -44.81
C ASP A 3 38.23 33.47 -45.57
N SER A 4 38.91 34.55 -45.96
CA SER A 4 40.12 34.53 -46.81
C SER A 4 41.27 33.72 -46.21
N LYS A 5 41.22 33.43 -44.90
CA LYS A 5 42.26 32.70 -44.17
C LYS A 5 42.30 31.21 -44.48
N TYR A 6 41.17 30.62 -44.88
CA TYR A 6 41.02 29.17 -45.05
C TYR A 6 40.76 28.77 -46.51
N ALA A 7 40.81 29.71 -47.45
CA ALA A 7 40.44 29.50 -48.84
C ALA A 7 41.37 28.50 -49.58
N ASP A 8 42.67 28.59 -49.32
CA ASP A 8 43.73 27.86 -50.04
C ASP A 8 44.25 26.61 -49.30
N LEU A 9 43.68 26.29 -48.14
CA LEU A 9 44.11 25.14 -47.34
C LEU A 9 43.41 23.86 -47.79
N PRO A 10 44.16 22.79 -48.14
CA PRO A 10 43.56 21.50 -48.47
C PRO A 10 43.00 20.82 -47.21
N GLY A 11 41.87 20.11 -47.35
CA GLY A 11 41.29 19.30 -46.26
C GLY A 11 40.37 20.06 -45.29
N ILE A 12 40.04 21.32 -45.55
CA ILE A 12 39.03 22.06 -44.78
C ILE A 12 37.63 21.85 -45.38
N ALA A 13 36.69 21.40 -44.56
CA ALA A 13 35.30 21.24 -44.97
C ALA A 13 34.63 22.61 -45.10
N LYS A 14 34.24 22.98 -46.32
CA LYS A 14 33.58 24.28 -46.63
C LYS A 14 32.05 24.20 -46.57
N ASP A 15 31.50 22.99 -46.65
CA ASP A 15 30.06 22.74 -46.79
C ASP A 15 29.46 22.05 -45.56
N GLN A 16 30.14 22.12 -44.41
CA GLN A 16 29.65 21.58 -43.15
C GLN A 16 29.18 22.71 -42.24
N PRO A 17 28.13 22.48 -41.43
CA PRO A 17 27.73 23.46 -40.43
C PRO A 17 28.81 23.57 -39.35
N ASP A 18 29.07 24.79 -38.89
CA ASP A 18 30.02 25.05 -37.80
C ASP A 18 29.47 24.58 -36.44
N VAL A 19 28.15 24.45 -36.31
CA VAL A 19 27.44 24.07 -35.08
C VAL A 19 26.48 22.92 -35.38
N TYR A 20 26.55 21.87 -34.55
CA TYR A 20 25.61 20.76 -34.56
C TYR A 20 24.80 20.81 -33.27
N GLU A 21 23.58 21.33 -33.36
CA GLU A 21 22.63 21.39 -32.25
C GLU A 21 21.37 20.60 -32.58
N THR A 22 20.67 20.17 -31.54
CA THR A 22 19.34 19.57 -31.68
C THR A 22 18.33 20.68 -31.95
N ASP A 23 17.29 20.38 -32.73
CA ASP A 23 16.17 21.30 -32.92
C ASP A 23 15.55 21.68 -31.56
N ASP A 24 15.58 22.97 -31.22
CA ASP A 24 15.07 23.48 -29.95
C ASP A 24 13.53 23.53 -29.99
N LEU A 25 12.91 22.41 -29.62
CA LEU A 25 11.46 22.33 -29.48
C LEU A 25 11.02 23.15 -28.27
N PRO A 26 9.92 23.94 -28.39
CA PRO A 26 9.41 24.70 -27.26
C PRO A 26 9.06 23.76 -26.10
N GLU A 27 9.23 24.22 -24.85
CA GLU A 27 8.97 23.42 -23.64
C GLU A 27 7.58 22.77 -23.62
N SER A 28 6.58 23.39 -24.26
CA SER A 28 5.22 22.86 -24.42
C SER A 28 5.15 21.56 -25.22
N ASP A 29 6.08 21.37 -26.16
CA ASP A 29 6.11 20.26 -27.11
C ASP A 29 7.13 19.19 -26.68
N GLN A 30 7.92 19.46 -25.63
CA GLN A 30 8.82 18.48 -24.98
C GLN A 30 8.09 17.48 -24.10
N ASN A 31 6.80 17.69 -23.81
CA ASN A 31 5.97 16.71 -23.13
C ASN A 31 5.65 15.56 -24.09
N THR A 32 6.64 14.70 -24.34
CA THR A 32 6.37 13.31 -24.66
C THR A 32 5.65 12.79 -23.44
N ASN A 33 4.32 12.79 -23.48
CA ASN A 33 3.51 12.04 -22.54
C ASN A 33 4.18 10.67 -22.44
N PHE A 34 4.87 10.42 -21.32
CA PHE A 34 5.36 9.11 -20.96
C PHE A 34 4.10 8.31 -20.67
N TYR A 35 3.37 7.96 -21.72
CA TYR A 35 2.43 6.87 -21.67
C TYR A 35 3.33 5.68 -21.41
N GLU A 36 3.42 5.30 -20.13
CA GLU A 36 3.88 3.98 -19.75
C GLU A 36 3.16 3.00 -20.66
N GLU A 37 3.93 2.42 -21.59
CA GLU A 37 3.49 1.47 -22.60
C GLU A 37 2.51 0.49 -21.94
N GLU A 38 1.27 0.45 -22.45
CA GLU A 38 0.25 -0.49 -21.97
C GLU A 38 0.80 -1.89 -22.19
N SER A 39 1.42 -2.44 -21.16
CA SER A 39 2.03 -3.76 -21.19
C SER A 39 0.93 -4.77 -20.94
N ASP A 40 0.73 -5.72 -21.87
CA ASP A 40 -0.23 -6.83 -21.70
C ASP A 40 0.04 -7.68 -20.44
N SER A 41 1.23 -7.56 -19.85
CA SER A 41 1.62 -8.25 -18.62
C SER A 41 1.25 -7.50 -17.32
N ILE A 42 0.70 -6.28 -17.40
CA ILE A 42 0.40 -5.43 -16.24
C ILE A 42 -1.09 -5.07 -16.23
N GLU A 43 -1.81 -5.54 -15.22
CA GLU A 43 -3.20 -5.13 -14.98
C GLU A 43 -3.24 -3.79 -14.23
N ARG A 44 -3.91 -2.79 -14.82
CA ARG A 44 -4.16 -1.49 -14.19
C ARG A 44 -5.57 -1.46 -13.60
N LEU A 45 -5.66 -1.44 -12.27
CA LEU A 45 -6.94 -1.36 -11.57
C LEU A 45 -7.30 0.10 -11.25
N HIS A 46 -8.51 0.51 -11.63
CA HIS A 46 -9.04 1.81 -11.23
C HIS A 46 -9.45 1.77 -9.75
N ILE A 47 -8.80 2.58 -8.92
CA ILE A 47 -9.09 2.69 -7.49
C ILE A 47 -9.86 3.98 -7.24
N SER A 48 -11.04 3.86 -6.64
CA SER A 48 -11.82 5.00 -6.15
C SER A 48 -11.59 5.20 -4.65
N ALA A 49 -11.16 6.39 -4.25
CA ALA A 49 -10.93 6.74 -2.85
C ALA A 49 -12.23 6.67 -2.01
N SER A 50 -13.36 7.09 -2.59
CA SER A 50 -14.66 7.08 -1.90
C SER A 50 -15.17 5.66 -1.65
N GLU A 51 -14.98 4.77 -2.63
CA GLU A 51 -15.33 3.36 -2.50
C GLU A 51 -14.41 2.65 -1.48
N ALA A 52 -13.10 2.89 -1.57
CA ALA A 52 -12.13 2.34 -0.62
C ALA A 52 -12.45 2.78 0.81
N PHE A 53 -12.70 4.07 1.05
CA PHE A 53 -13.11 4.57 2.35
C PHE A 53 -14.36 3.84 2.87
N SER A 54 -15.38 3.70 2.03
CA SER A 54 -16.62 3.03 2.42
C SER A 54 -16.39 1.55 2.80
N LYS A 55 -15.47 0.85 2.11
CA LYS A 55 -15.11 -0.55 2.41
C LYS A 55 -14.38 -0.76 3.73
N PHE A 56 -13.62 0.25 4.19
CA PHE A 56 -12.85 0.18 5.43
C PHE A 56 -13.49 0.95 6.59
N LYS A 57 -14.53 1.75 6.33
CA LYS A 57 -15.29 2.45 7.36
C LYS A 57 -15.85 1.45 8.37
N GLY A 58 -15.60 1.70 9.66
CA GLY A 58 -16.04 0.84 10.76
C GLY A 58 -15.11 -0.33 11.08
N LYS A 59 -14.08 -0.60 10.26
CA LYS A 59 -13.02 -1.57 10.61
C LYS A 59 -11.97 -0.87 11.47
N LEU A 60 -11.76 -1.38 12.68
CA LEU A 60 -10.81 -0.82 13.65
C LEU A 60 -9.66 -1.80 13.89
N LEU A 61 -8.48 -1.25 14.16
CA LEU A 61 -7.28 -2.02 14.50
C LEU A 61 -6.81 -1.66 15.90
N ASN A 62 -6.35 -2.65 16.66
CA ASN A 62 -5.74 -2.42 17.96
C ASN A 62 -4.22 -2.25 17.83
N ALA A 63 -3.72 -1.14 18.36
CA ALA A 63 -2.30 -0.78 18.35
C ALA A 63 -1.59 -0.99 19.71
N GLY A 64 -2.28 -1.48 20.75
CA GLY A 64 -1.79 -1.46 22.12
C GLY A 64 -0.56 -2.35 22.41
N VAL A 65 -0.37 -3.43 21.66
CA VAL A 65 0.75 -4.39 21.85
C VAL A 65 1.47 -4.66 20.54
N VAL A 66 1.59 -3.64 19.70
CA VAL A 66 2.23 -3.75 18.39
C VAL A 66 3.72 -3.49 18.52
N ASP A 67 4.54 -4.40 18.00
CA ASP A 67 5.97 -4.18 17.80
C ASP A 67 6.45 -4.89 16.54
N PHE A 68 7.08 -4.10 15.66
CA PHE A 68 7.66 -4.52 14.38
C PHE A 68 9.17 -4.76 14.45
N SER A 69 9.79 -4.58 15.62
CA SER A 69 11.21 -4.87 15.78
C SER A 69 11.49 -6.37 15.71
N ASP A 70 12.63 -6.75 15.13
CA ASP A 70 13.08 -8.15 15.00
C ASP A 70 13.53 -8.78 16.34
N ARG A 71 13.02 -8.29 17.47
CA ARG A 71 13.35 -8.81 18.79
C ARG A 71 12.75 -10.20 18.96
N LEU A 72 13.62 -11.21 19.03
CA LEU A 72 13.24 -12.58 19.34
C LEU A 72 12.64 -12.64 20.76
N SER A 73 11.37 -13.02 20.86
CA SER A 73 10.66 -13.17 22.13
C SER A 73 9.82 -14.45 22.15
N LYS A 74 9.47 -14.93 23.34
CA LYS A 74 8.65 -16.16 23.51
C LYS A 74 7.21 -15.97 23.04
N ALA A 75 6.69 -14.75 23.06
CA ALA A 75 5.35 -14.44 22.57
C ALA A 75 5.39 -14.10 21.07
N ARG A 76 4.35 -14.51 20.34
CA ARG A 76 4.19 -14.16 18.93
C ARG A 76 3.92 -12.66 18.82
N ARG A 77 4.94 -11.89 18.48
CA ARG A 77 4.78 -10.48 18.11
C ARG A 77 4.10 -10.45 16.75
N THR A 78 2.83 -10.09 16.72
CA THR A 78 2.11 -9.83 15.47
C THR A 78 1.91 -8.31 15.41
N GLY A 79 1.79 -7.75 14.20
CA GLY A 79 1.51 -6.33 14.03
C GLY A 79 0.12 -5.93 14.54
N TYR A 80 -0.54 -5.00 13.87
CA TYR A 80 -1.91 -4.61 14.20
C TYR A 80 -2.83 -5.83 14.30
N ASP A 81 -3.58 -5.92 15.41
CA ASP A 81 -4.55 -6.98 15.62
C ASP A 81 -5.97 -6.47 15.30
N ALA A 82 -6.64 -7.15 14.37
CA ALA A 82 -8.03 -6.89 14.01
C ALA A 82 -9.03 -7.61 14.94
N ARG A 83 -8.55 -8.45 15.88
CA ARG A 83 -9.39 -9.21 16.84
C ARG A 83 -10.02 -8.35 17.95
N SER A 84 -9.82 -7.04 17.93
CA SER A 84 -10.39 -6.11 18.92
C SER A 84 -11.63 -5.36 18.43
N GLY A 85 -12.16 -5.70 17.24
CA GLY A 85 -13.52 -5.33 16.86
C GLY A 85 -14.52 -6.35 17.41
N ASP A 86 -15.68 -5.88 17.85
CA ASP A 86 -16.75 -6.63 18.52
C ASP A 86 -16.85 -8.08 18.03
N TRP A 87 -16.67 -9.03 18.96
CA TRP A 87 -17.00 -10.42 18.71
C TRP A 87 -18.47 -10.46 18.28
N GLU A 88 -18.75 -10.86 17.04
CA GLU A 88 -20.11 -10.98 16.54
C GLU A 88 -20.83 -12.12 17.28
N LEU A 89 -21.29 -11.84 18.50
CA LEU A 89 -22.21 -12.68 19.24
C LEU A 89 -23.59 -12.46 18.62
N ILE A 90 -24.08 -13.50 17.96
CA ILE A 90 -25.41 -13.49 17.36
C ILE A 90 -26.47 -13.32 18.47
N GLY A 91 -27.48 -12.49 18.20
CA GLY A 91 -28.61 -12.29 19.11
C GLY A 91 -29.47 -13.55 19.29
N GLU A 92 -30.18 -13.63 20.41
CA GLU A 92 -30.97 -14.80 20.79
C GLU A 92 -31.99 -15.19 19.69
N GLY A 93 -31.85 -16.39 19.11
CA GLY A 93 -32.81 -16.98 18.16
C GLY A 93 -32.26 -17.36 16.78
N GLU A 94 -31.03 -16.99 16.44
CA GLU A 94 -30.39 -17.33 15.15
C GLU A 94 -29.38 -18.49 15.27
N LYS A 95 -29.12 -19.21 14.16
CA LYS A 95 -28.20 -20.36 14.16
C LYS A 95 -26.74 -19.89 14.14
N GLU A 96 -26.01 -20.20 15.22
CA GLU A 96 -24.57 -19.91 15.36
C GLU A 96 -23.71 -20.65 14.33
N THR A 97 -22.71 -19.99 13.76
CA THR A 97 -21.60 -20.68 13.07
C THR A 97 -20.67 -21.36 14.09
N PRO A 98 -19.90 -22.40 13.70
CA PRO A 98 -18.98 -23.07 14.63
C PRO A 98 -17.96 -22.13 15.30
N LEU A 99 -17.50 -21.10 14.58
CA LEU A 99 -16.56 -20.11 15.12
C LEU A 99 -17.22 -19.21 16.17
N GLN A 100 -18.45 -18.73 15.91
CA GLN A 100 -19.20 -17.92 16.86
C GLN A 100 -19.57 -18.71 18.11
N LYS A 101 -19.97 -19.99 17.95
CA LYS A 101 -20.21 -20.90 19.07
C LYS A 101 -18.96 -21.06 19.94
N PHE A 102 -17.80 -21.24 19.32
CA PHE A 102 -16.53 -21.33 20.05
C PHE A 102 -16.24 -20.05 20.84
N GLN A 103 -16.47 -18.88 20.23
CA GLN A 103 -16.26 -17.58 20.88
C GLN A 103 -17.21 -17.35 22.07
N ARG A 104 -18.51 -17.65 21.92
CA ARG A 104 -19.48 -17.60 23.03
C ARG A 104 -19.04 -18.48 24.19
N LEU A 105 -18.69 -19.75 23.90
CA LEU A 105 -18.24 -20.69 24.92
C LEU A 105 -16.97 -20.22 25.64
N GLN A 106 -16.03 -19.56 24.94
CA GLN A 106 -14.86 -18.97 25.58
C GLN A 106 -15.25 -17.84 26.55
N CYS A 107 -16.21 -17.00 26.19
CA CYS A 107 -16.73 -15.96 27.07
C CYS A 107 -17.42 -16.56 28.30
N GLU A 108 -18.34 -17.51 28.11
CA GLU A 108 -19.05 -18.20 29.21
C GLU A 108 -18.08 -18.91 30.15
N MET A 109 -17.06 -19.57 29.62
CA MET A 109 -16.05 -20.25 30.44
C MET A 109 -15.24 -19.25 31.27
N ARG A 110 -14.88 -18.09 30.71
CA ARG A 110 -14.17 -17.03 31.42
C ARG A 110 -15.03 -16.44 32.53
N GLU A 111 -16.29 -16.14 32.27
CA GLU A 111 -17.24 -15.65 33.27
C GLU A 111 -17.39 -16.64 34.43
N LEU A 112 -17.56 -17.93 34.12
CA LEU A 112 -17.61 -18.99 35.14
C LEU A 112 -16.31 -19.06 35.95
N CYS A 113 -15.15 -18.93 35.32
CA CYS A 113 -13.86 -18.87 36.02
C CYS A 113 -13.78 -17.65 36.97
N GLU A 114 -14.29 -16.50 36.55
CA GLU A 114 -14.37 -15.28 37.37
C GLU A 114 -15.32 -15.47 38.56
N GLU A 115 -16.50 -16.06 38.36
CA GLU A 115 -17.43 -16.39 39.44
C GLU A 115 -16.81 -17.36 40.46
N LEU A 116 -16.12 -18.40 39.99
CA LEU A 116 -15.43 -19.35 40.87
C LEU A 116 -14.29 -18.69 41.63
N ALA A 117 -13.56 -17.76 41.00
CA ALA A 117 -12.53 -16.98 41.67
C ALA A 117 -13.14 -16.09 42.76
N HIS A 118 -14.24 -15.40 42.47
CA HIS A 118 -14.97 -14.60 43.46
C HIS A 118 -15.51 -15.43 44.62
N ARG A 119 -16.03 -16.64 44.35
CA ARG A 119 -16.53 -17.55 45.40
C ARG A 119 -15.44 -18.19 46.26
N LYS A 120 -14.20 -18.32 45.75
CA LYS A 120 -13.05 -18.87 46.51
C LYS A 120 -12.41 -17.86 47.48
N VAL A 121 -12.79 -16.59 47.40
CA VAL A 121 -12.26 -15.49 48.24
C VAL A 121 -13.21 -15.13 49.40
N SER A 122 -14.35 -15.83 49.55
CA SER A 122 -15.19 -15.84 50.76
C SER A 122 -15.00 -17.13 51.54
#